data_AF-A0A6U0K076-F1
#
_entry.id   AF-A0A6U0K076-F1
#
_cell.length_a   1.000
_cell.length_b   1.000
_cell.length_c   1.000
_cell.angle_alpha   90.00
_cell.angle_beta   90.00
_cell.angle_gamma   90.00
#
_symmetry.space_group_name_H-M   'P 1'
#
loop_
_entity.id
_entity.type
_entity.pdbx_description
1 polymer ?
#
loop_
_entity_poly.entity_id
_entity_poly.type
_entity_poly.pdbx_seq_one_letter_code
_entity_poly.pdbx_strand_id
1 'polypeptide(L)'
;ARLLTQEKMDLFNDIAKLPENAVMRRINELVKRVRSVKVHAYIIHFLRKQMPIKPWGKKEKQRKLIDNLEREFMMCARRYDLARGDFPNVREYQRYLSEIKDISEFQKLDKKMIKEMDKVFSLDIPALLQAAQLQR
;
A
#
# COMPACT_ATOMS: atom_id res chain seq x y z
N ALA A 1 31.56 -10.29 -36.24
CA ALA A 1 32.32 -9.82 -35.06
C ALA A 1 31.74 -8.54 -34.45
N ARG A 2 31.49 -7.47 -35.22
CA ARG A 2 30.98 -6.17 -34.71
C ARG A 2 29.70 -6.27 -33.86
N LEU A 3 28.75 -7.10 -34.26
CA LEU A 3 27.47 -7.29 -33.54
C LEU A 3 27.66 -7.93 -32.15
N LEU A 4 28.50 -8.98 -32.06
CA LEU A 4 28.86 -9.62 -30.80
C LEU A 4 29.64 -8.68 -29.86
N THR A 5 30.47 -7.79 -30.41
CA THR A 5 31.17 -6.77 -29.60
C THR A 5 30.20 -5.73 -29.06
N GLN A 6 29.20 -5.33 -29.85
CA GLN A 6 28.16 -4.41 -29.41
C GLN A 6 27.31 -5.03 -28.29
N GLU A 7 26.80 -6.25 -28.47
CA GLU A 7 26.04 -6.97 -27.44
C GLU A 7 26.84 -7.21 -26.15
N LYS A 8 28.14 -7.51 -26.28
CA LYS A 8 29.05 -7.61 -25.14
C LYS A 8 29.14 -6.29 -24.39
N MET A 9 29.35 -5.18 -25.09
CA MET A 9 29.42 -3.84 -24.48
C MET A 9 28.09 -3.46 -23.81
N ASP A 10 26.96 -3.75 -24.44
CA ASP A 10 25.63 -3.48 -23.88
C ASP A 10 25.42 -4.27 -22.59
N LEU A 11 25.81 -5.56 -22.57
CA LEU A 11 25.77 -6.39 -21.36
C LEU A 11 26.66 -5.84 -20.24
N PHE A 12 27.90 -5.42 -20.55
CA PHE A 12 28.79 -4.82 -19.55
C PHE A 12 28.23 -3.52 -18.99
N ASN A 13 27.61 -2.70 -19.83
CA ASN A 13 26.95 -1.47 -19.40
C ASN A 13 25.76 -1.75 -18.48
N ASP A 14 24.98 -2.78 -18.76
CA ASP A 14 23.87 -3.19 -17.89
C ASP A 14 24.36 -3.76 -16.55
N ILE A 15 25.41 -4.56 -16.56
CA ILE A 15 26.05 -5.08 -15.33
C ILE A 15 26.59 -3.92 -14.48
N ALA A 16 27.26 -2.95 -15.10
CA ALA A 16 27.78 -1.77 -14.41
C ALA A 16 26.66 -0.94 -13.74
N LYS A 17 25.46 -0.90 -14.35
CA LYS A 17 24.28 -0.18 -13.82
C LYS A 17 23.48 -0.96 -12.76
N LEU A 18 23.78 -2.23 -12.51
CA LEU A 18 23.04 -3.06 -11.54
C LEU A 18 22.93 -2.43 -10.14
N PRO A 19 23.98 -1.83 -9.55
CA PRO A 19 23.90 -1.23 -8.22
C PRO A 19 22.89 -0.07 -8.16
N GLU A 20 22.92 0.82 -9.15
CA GLU A 20 21.98 1.95 -9.25
C GLU A 20 20.54 1.47 -9.45
N ASN A 21 20.35 0.51 -10.36
CA ASN A 21 19.07 -0.10 -10.62
C ASN A 21 18.51 -0.80 -9.37
N ALA A 22 19.38 -1.37 -8.53
CA ALA A 22 18.99 -1.97 -7.26
C ALA A 22 18.51 -0.93 -6.25
N VAL A 23 19.17 0.23 -6.14
CA VAL A 23 18.73 1.34 -5.26
C VAL A 23 17.38 1.88 -5.72
N MET A 24 17.22 2.19 -7.01
CA MET A 24 15.96 2.70 -7.56
C MET A 24 14.82 1.67 -7.39
N ARG A 25 15.11 0.38 -7.58
CA ARG A 25 14.14 -0.69 -7.32
C ARG A 25 13.71 -0.72 -5.85
N ARG A 26 14.64 -0.58 -4.91
CA ARG A 26 14.33 -0.54 -3.47
C ARG A 26 13.47 0.67 -3.10
N ILE A 27 13.77 1.84 -3.65
CA ILE A 27 12.95 3.04 -3.46
C ILE A 27 11.55 2.79 -4.00
N ASN A 28 11.41 2.25 -5.21
CA ASN A 28 10.10 1.94 -5.79
C ASN A 28 9.28 0.95 -4.95
N GLU A 29 9.91 -0.10 -4.41
CA GLU A 29 9.23 -1.03 -3.49
C GLU A 29 8.82 -0.36 -2.17
N LEU A 30 9.65 0.56 -1.64
CA LEU A 30 9.28 1.37 -0.49
C LEU A 30 8.04 2.23 -0.80
N VAL A 31 8.01 2.92 -1.94
CA VAL A 31 6.86 3.73 -2.35
C VAL A 31 5.60 2.89 -2.46
N LYS A 32 5.67 1.69 -3.07
CA LYS A 32 4.54 0.75 -3.14
C LYS A 32 4.07 0.34 -1.74
N ARG A 33 5.01 0.00 -0.86
CA ARG A 33 4.71 -0.44 0.52
C ARG A 33 4.03 0.65 1.33
N VAL A 34 4.54 1.88 1.29
CA VAL A 34 3.93 3.01 2.04
C VAL A 34 2.50 3.25 1.56
N ARG A 35 2.24 3.19 0.24
CA ARG A 35 0.88 3.33 -0.31
C ARG A 35 -0.06 2.23 0.17
N SER A 36 0.41 0.98 0.11
CA SER A 36 -0.36 -0.18 0.59
C SER A 36 -0.70 -0.06 2.09
N VAL A 37 0.26 0.37 2.93
CA VAL A 37 0.02 0.59 4.36
C VAL A 37 -1.00 1.70 4.60
N LYS A 38 -0.93 2.80 3.85
CA LYS A 38 -1.88 3.91 3.96
C LYS A 38 -3.29 3.42 3.64
N VAL A 39 -3.45 2.72 2.52
CA VAL A 39 -4.73 2.11 2.11
C VAL A 39 -5.24 1.15 3.17
N HIS A 40 -4.40 0.26 3.70
CA HIS A 40 -4.77 -0.68 4.74
C HIS A 40 -5.29 0.02 6.01
N ALA A 41 -4.60 1.08 6.47
CA ALA A 41 -5.04 1.88 7.61
C ALA A 41 -6.43 2.50 7.38
N TYR A 42 -6.70 3.01 6.18
CA TYR A 42 -8.01 3.54 5.81
C TYR A 42 -9.09 2.46 5.71
N ILE A 43 -8.77 1.27 5.18
CA ILE A 43 -9.70 0.13 5.15
C ILE A 43 -10.13 -0.23 6.58
N ILE A 44 -9.17 -0.43 7.49
CA ILE A 44 -9.44 -0.75 8.90
C ILE A 44 -10.33 0.33 9.54
N HIS A 45 -9.97 1.60 9.36
CA HIS A 45 -10.74 2.72 9.88
C HIS A 45 -12.17 2.76 9.32
N PHE A 46 -12.32 2.54 8.02
CA PHE A 46 -13.60 2.58 7.32
C PHE A 46 -14.52 1.46 7.77
N LEU A 47 -14.02 0.23 7.84
CA LEU A 47 -14.78 -0.93 8.32
C LEU A 47 -15.19 -0.76 9.78
N ARG A 48 -14.28 -0.31 10.65
CA ARG A 48 -14.59 0.02 12.05
C ARG A 48 -15.75 1.01 12.14
N LYS A 49 -15.73 2.07 11.33
CA LYS A 49 -16.79 3.11 11.33
C LYS A 49 -18.18 2.59 10.96
N GLN A 50 -18.27 1.45 10.29
CA GLN A 50 -19.54 0.85 9.90
C GLN A 50 -20.09 -0.16 10.91
N MET A 51 -19.29 -0.51 11.92
CA MET A 51 -19.73 -1.38 13.00
C MET A 51 -20.69 -0.63 13.93
N PRO A 52 -21.73 -1.30 14.44
CA PRO A 52 -22.65 -0.68 15.40
C PRO A 52 -21.92 -0.44 16.73
N ILE A 53 -22.23 0.69 17.36
CA ILE A 53 -21.70 1.05 18.69
C ILE A 53 -22.33 0.16 19.78
N LYS A 54 -23.60 -0.22 19.59
CA LYS A 54 -24.33 -1.12 20.51
C LYS A 54 -23.86 -2.57 20.32
N PRO A 55 -23.85 -3.39 21.39
CA PRO A 55 -23.34 -4.76 21.35
C PRO A 55 -24.18 -5.74 20.51
N TRP A 56 -25.45 -5.41 20.24
CA TRP A 56 -26.35 -6.25 19.45
C TRP A 56 -26.12 -6.08 17.93
N GLY A 57 -26.21 -7.17 17.17
CA GLY A 57 -26.11 -7.16 15.70
C GLY A 57 -24.69 -7.02 15.11
N LYS A 58 -23.64 -6.91 15.95
CA LYS A 58 -22.23 -6.79 15.49
C LYS A 58 -21.81 -7.93 14.56
N LYS A 59 -22.04 -9.18 14.96
CA LYS A 59 -21.64 -10.37 14.17
C LYS A 59 -22.29 -10.39 12.79
N GLU A 60 -23.59 -10.10 12.72
CA GLU A 60 -24.30 -10.08 11.45
C GLU A 60 -23.84 -8.93 10.54
N LYS A 61 -23.64 -7.73 11.10
CA LYS A 61 -23.10 -6.59 10.34
C LYS A 61 -21.67 -6.87 9.84
N GLN A 62 -20.81 -7.46 10.67
CA GLN A 62 -19.46 -7.85 10.28
C GLN A 62 -19.48 -8.85 9.13
N ARG A 63 -20.29 -9.91 9.21
CA ARG A 63 -20.45 -10.87 8.11
C ARG A 63 -20.88 -10.17 6.81
N LYS A 64 -21.91 -9.31 6.87
CA LYS A 64 -22.37 -8.55 5.71
C LYS A 64 -21.29 -7.62 5.12
N LEU A 65 -20.44 -7.02 5.95
CA LEU A 65 -19.31 -6.19 5.49
C LEU A 65 -18.24 -7.03 4.80
N ILE A 66 -17.93 -8.21 5.32
CA ILE A 66 -16.95 -9.13 4.73
C ILE A 66 -17.50 -9.69 3.41
N ASP A 67 -18.76 -10.11 3.36
CA ASP A 67 -19.38 -10.65 2.14
C ASP A 67 -19.40 -9.60 1.01
N ASN A 68 -19.60 -8.33 1.34
CA ASN A 68 -19.64 -7.21 0.38
C ASN A 68 -18.32 -6.42 0.29
N LEU A 69 -17.19 -7.02 0.68
CA LEU A 69 -15.93 -6.29 0.86
C LEU A 69 -15.47 -5.52 -0.40
N GLU A 70 -15.73 -6.06 -1.60
CA GLU A 70 -15.41 -5.37 -2.85
C GLU A 70 -16.11 -4.00 -2.96
N ARG A 71 -17.39 -3.96 -2.60
CA ARG A 71 -18.16 -2.70 -2.55
C ARG A 71 -17.62 -1.78 -1.47
N GLU A 72 -17.27 -2.32 -0.31
CA GLU A 72 -16.68 -1.54 0.79
C GLU A 72 -15.34 -0.92 0.40
N PHE A 73 -14.50 -1.64 -0.35
CA PHE A 73 -13.24 -1.11 -0.90
C PHE A 73 -13.48 0.03 -1.88
N MET A 74 -14.45 -0.12 -2.79
CA MET A 74 -14.80 0.95 -3.73
C MET A 74 -15.30 2.21 -3.00
N MET A 75 -16.12 2.06 -1.96
CA MET A 75 -16.61 3.18 -1.16
C MET A 75 -15.49 3.83 -0.34
N CYS A 76 -14.60 3.03 0.25
CA CYS A 76 -13.41 3.50 0.95
C CYS A 76 -12.50 4.31 0.02
N ALA A 77 -12.20 3.77 -1.17
CA ALA A 77 -11.36 4.42 -2.16
C ALA A 77 -11.91 5.79 -2.59
N ARG A 78 -13.22 5.86 -2.87
CA ARG A 78 -13.88 7.14 -3.22
C ARG A 78 -13.90 8.12 -2.06
N ARG A 79 -14.14 7.64 -0.84
CA ARG A 79 -14.29 8.50 0.34
C ARG A 79 -12.98 9.20 0.74
N TYR A 80 -11.86 8.52 0.56
CA TYR A 80 -10.54 9.00 1.01
C TYR A 80 -9.58 9.29 -0.15
N ASP A 81 -10.09 9.32 -1.39
CA ASP A 81 -9.33 9.57 -2.61
C ASP A 81 -8.09 8.67 -2.74
N LEU A 82 -8.30 7.36 -2.64
CA LEU A 82 -7.25 6.35 -2.68
C LEU A 82 -7.20 5.65 -4.04
N ALA A 83 -5.98 5.42 -4.53
CA ALA A 83 -5.77 4.68 -5.77
C ALA A 83 -6.20 3.22 -5.62
N ARG A 84 -7.08 2.77 -6.52
CA ARG A 84 -7.63 1.40 -6.47
C ARG A 84 -6.58 0.31 -6.67
N GLY A 85 -5.51 0.61 -7.41
CA GLY A 85 -4.41 -0.33 -7.65
C GLY A 85 -3.59 -0.68 -6.40
N ASP A 86 -3.68 0.14 -5.34
CA ASP A 86 -2.97 -0.09 -4.09
C ASP A 86 -3.80 -0.92 -3.08
N PHE A 87 -5.04 -1.30 -3.43
CA PHE A 87 -5.89 -2.14 -2.58
C PHE A 87 -5.46 -3.61 -2.65
N PRO A 88 -5.55 -4.34 -1.51
CA PRO A 88 -5.21 -5.76 -1.47
C PRO A 88 -6.24 -6.61 -2.21
N ASN A 89 -5.88 -7.87 -2.48
CA ASN A 89 -6.80 -8.84 -3.06
C ASN A 89 -8.02 -9.06 -2.16
N VAL A 90 -9.22 -8.88 -2.71
CA VAL A 90 -10.48 -8.95 -1.94
C VAL A 90 -10.66 -10.31 -1.27
N ARG A 91 -10.41 -11.42 -1.97
CA ARG A 91 -10.65 -12.78 -1.45
C ARG A 91 -9.70 -13.12 -0.31
N GLU A 92 -8.41 -12.79 -0.45
CA GLU A 92 -7.46 -12.98 0.64
C GLU A 92 -7.81 -12.12 1.85
N TYR A 93 -8.19 -10.87 1.61
CA TYR A 93 -8.55 -9.95 2.68
C TYR A 93 -9.83 -10.37 3.40
N GLN A 94 -10.81 -10.92 2.69
CA GLN A 94 -12.00 -11.55 3.29
C GLN A 94 -11.61 -12.69 4.22
N ARG A 95 -10.68 -13.57 3.82
CA ARG A 95 -10.19 -14.65 4.68
C ARG A 95 -9.59 -14.10 5.98
N TYR A 96 -8.68 -13.12 5.89
CA TYR A 96 -8.07 -12.51 7.07
C TYR A 96 -9.10 -11.82 7.98
N LEU A 97 -10.08 -11.11 7.41
CA LEU A 97 -11.15 -10.48 8.20
C LEU A 97 -12.09 -11.50 8.86
N SER A 98 -12.23 -12.69 8.28
CA SER A 98 -13.08 -13.76 8.83
C SER A 98 -12.47 -14.39 10.08
N GLU A 99 -11.16 -14.33 10.24
CA GLU A 99 -10.43 -14.74 11.44
C GLU A 99 -10.54 -13.72 12.59
N ILE A 100 -10.97 -12.49 12.29
CA ILE A 100 -11.11 -11.42 13.30
C ILE A 100 -12.41 -11.61 14.10
N LYS A 101 -12.27 -11.67 15.42
CA LYS A 101 -13.41 -11.84 16.35
C LYS A 101 -14.39 -10.65 16.36
N ASP A 102 -13.88 -9.42 16.42
CA ASP A 102 -14.70 -8.20 16.43
C ASP A 102 -13.99 -7.03 15.74
N ILE A 103 -14.48 -6.63 14.55
CA ILE A 103 -13.97 -5.47 13.79
C ILE A 103 -14.15 -4.15 14.57
N SER A 104 -15.10 -4.09 15.52
CA SER A 104 -15.30 -2.90 16.36
C SER A 104 -14.24 -2.72 17.45
N GLU A 105 -13.25 -3.61 17.54
CA GLU A 105 -12.07 -3.46 18.40
C GLU A 105 -10.86 -2.87 17.65
N PHE A 106 -10.93 -2.76 16.31
CA PHE A 106 -9.85 -2.18 15.51
C PHE A 106 -9.43 -0.79 15.98
N GLN A 107 -8.16 -0.43 15.86
CA GLN A 107 -7.73 0.90 16.27
C GLN A 107 -8.38 1.98 15.40
N LYS A 108 -8.64 3.15 16.01
CA LYS A 108 -9.04 4.33 15.25
C LYS A 108 -7.83 4.82 14.44
N LEU A 109 -8.10 5.43 13.30
CA LEU A 109 -7.06 6.06 12.50
C LEU A 109 -6.37 7.16 13.31
N ASP A 110 -5.07 7.03 13.53
CA ASP A 110 -4.27 8.09 14.12
C ASP A 110 -3.92 9.13 13.05
N LYS A 111 -4.49 10.32 13.18
CA LYS A 111 -4.24 11.44 12.28
C LYS A 111 -2.78 11.88 12.28
N LYS A 112 -2.06 11.73 13.40
CA LYS A 112 -0.63 12.06 13.49
C LYS A 112 0.17 11.10 12.62
N MET A 113 -0.07 9.80 12.72
CA MET A 113 0.60 8.80 11.89
C MET A 113 0.35 9.02 10.40
N ILE A 114 -0.89 9.38 10.02
CA ILE A 114 -1.20 9.68 8.61
C ILE A 114 -0.44 10.91 8.12
N LYS A 115 -0.34 11.97 8.92
CA LYS A 115 0.46 13.15 8.56
C LYS A 115 1.93 12.81 8.37
N GLU A 116 2.51 11.97 9.24
CA GLU A 116 3.88 11.49 9.06
C GLU A 116 4.03 10.67 7.77
N MET A 117 3.05 9.82 7.43
CA MET A 117 3.08 9.10 6.15
C MET A 117 3.00 10.04 4.94
N ASP A 118 2.20 11.10 5.02
CA ASP A 118 2.11 12.11 3.95
C ASP A 118 3.42 12.91 3.81
N LYS A 119 4.12 13.15 4.93
CA LYS A 119 5.47 13.72 4.93
C LYS A 119 6.48 12.83 4.21
N VAL A 120 6.42 11.51 4.43
CA VAL A 120 7.27 10.54 3.72
C VAL A 120 7.08 10.63 2.20
N PHE A 121 5.84 10.81 1.72
CA PHE A 121 5.57 10.98 0.29
C PHE A 121 6.06 12.31 -0.29
N SER A 122 5.87 13.40 0.45
CA SER A 122 6.10 14.76 -0.07
C SER A 122 7.56 15.21 0.07
N LEU A 123 8.29 14.70 1.06
CA LEU A 123 9.65 15.15 1.38
C LEU A 123 10.66 14.00 1.26
N ASP A 124 10.46 12.91 2.00
CA ASP A 124 11.51 11.91 2.19
C ASP A 124 11.76 11.08 0.93
N ILE A 125 10.71 10.64 0.23
CA ILE A 125 10.84 9.89 -1.03
C ILE A 125 11.52 10.74 -2.12
N PRO A 126 11.10 11.99 -2.40
CA PRO A 126 11.81 12.86 -3.33
C PRO A 126 13.27 13.09 -2.96
N ALA A 127 13.57 13.31 -1.67
CA ALA A 127 14.95 13.48 -1.20
C ALA A 127 15.80 12.22 -1.44
N LEU A 128 15.25 11.02 -1.19
CA LEU A 128 15.91 9.75 -1.48
C LEU A 128 16.16 9.55 -2.98
N LEU A 129 15.20 9.93 -3.84
CA LEU A 129 15.35 9.87 -5.30
C LEU A 129 16.46 10.81 -5.79
N GLN A 130 16.51 12.05 -5.27
CA GLN A 130 17.57 13.00 -5.60
C GLN A 130 18.94 12.48 -5.14
N ALA A 131 19.05 11.98 -3.91
CA ALA A 131 20.29 11.42 -3.39
C ALA A 131 20.78 10.22 -4.23
N ALA A 132 19.87 9.35 -4.66
CA ALA A 132 20.19 8.22 -5.53
C ALA A 132 20.63 8.66 -6.94
N GLN A 133 20.11 9.77 -7.45
CA GLN A 133 20.50 10.34 -8.75
C GLN A 133 21.84 11.09 -8.71
N LEU A 134 22.22 11.66 -7.56
CA LEU A 134 23.49 12.38 -7.35
C LEU A 134 24.71 11.46 -7.20
N GLN A 135 24.49 10.15 -7.00
CA GLN A 135 25.57 9.15 -7.00
C GLN A 135 25.98 8.69 -8.41
N ARG A 136 25.48 9.36 -9.45
CA ARG A 136 25.83 9.14 -10.86
C ARG A 136 27.08 9.90 -11.28
#